data_AF-A0A7K4GUS3-F1
#
_entry.id   AF-A0A7K4GUS3-F1
#
_cell.length_a   1.000
_cell.length_b   1.000
_cell.length_c   1.000
_cell.angle_alpha   90.00
_cell.angle_beta   90.00
_cell.angle_gamma   90.00
#
_symmetry.space_group_name_H-M   'P 1'
#
loop_
_entity.id
_entity.type
_entity.pdbx_description
1 polymer ?
#
loop_
_entity_poly.entity_id
_entity_poly.type
_entity_poly.pdbx_seq_one_letter_code
_entity_poly.pdbx_strand_id
1 'polypeptide(L)'
;MKLIYPVKSKDGNLTRISSLKVHLKNKSNSIYDTLDQYEKGLGLKIKKTIKEVKKLVLLREIINLHNINGIKRMDQIRTMVKQIKSGKEILSPCELPNIKLVKTKYSEWILFDGHHSLLSYMIAGRTYLHEVPHFIVENENGHVNDKEILIFFGIHSKILNDSDWRKYVINWQAPKEGQLCKREQKNMGELFNSISVFYNKNKNYNVVDI
;
A
#
# COMPACT_ATOMS: atom_id res chain seq x y z
N MET A 1 -10.45 -18.17 9.96
CA MET A 1 -9.63 -17.46 8.97
C MET A 1 -8.18 -17.52 9.45
N LYS A 2 -7.19 -17.87 8.61
CA LYS A 2 -5.78 -17.93 9.05
C LYS A 2 -4.91 -17.23 8.00
N LEU A 3 -4.61 -15.96 8.25
CA LEU A 3 -3.59 -15.20 7.53
C LEU A 3 -2.25 -15.91 7.71
N ILE A 4 -1.57 -16.23 6.61
CA ILE A 4 -0.25 -16.87 6.64
C ILE A 4 0.80 -15.78 6.61
N TYR A 5 1.44 -15.55 7.74
CA TYR A 5 2.53 -14.60 7.79
C TYR A 5 3.73 -15.11 6.99
N PRO A 6 4.58 -14.20 6.49
CA PRO A 6 5.87 -14.56 5.91
C PRO A 6 6.69 -15.42 6.87
N VAL A 7 6.86 -16.69 6.52
CA VAL A 7 7.78 -17.60 7.22
C VAL A 7 9.01 -17.75 6.35
N LYS A 8 10.20 -17.46 6.89
CA LYS A 8 11.47 -17.83 6.27
C LYS A 8 11.54 -19.35 6.16
N SER A 9 11.80 -19.89 4.98
CA SER A 9 12.12 -21.31 4.84
C SER A 9 13.39 -21.63 5.62
N LYS A 10 13.58 -22.92 5.93
CA LYS A 10 14.78 -23.41 6.63
C LYS A 10 16.09 -23.09 5.90
N ASP A 11 15.99 -22.79 4.61
CA ASP A 11 17.08 -22.59 3.66
C ASP A 11 17.33 -21.09 3.37
N GLY A 12 16.66 -20.19 4.12
CA GLY A 12 16.92 -18.75 4.13
C GLY A 12 16.45 -17.98 2.88
N ASN A 13 16.16 -18.66 1.78
CA ASN A 13 15.89 -18.06 0.47
C ASN A 13 14.40 -17.85 0.16
N LEU A 14 13.49 -18.56 0.83
CA LEU A 14 12.05 -18.47 0.56
C LEU A 14 11.30 -17.77 1.70
N THR A 15 10.61 -16.68 1.39
CA THR A 15 9.62 -16.08 2.28
C THR A 15 8.22 -16.49 1.83
N ARG A 16 7.50 -17.29 2.63
CA ARG A 16 6.12 -17.71 2.32
C ARG A 16 5.11 -16.57 2.52
N ILE A 17 4.81 -15.78 1.49
CA ILE A 17 3.84 -14.67 1.61
C ILE A 17 2.39 -15.15 1.70
N SER A 18 1.55 -14.48 2.51
CA SER A 18 0.13 -14.28 2.17
C SER A 18 -0.05 -12.99 1.40
N SER A 19 -0.23 -13.11 0.10
CA SER A 19 -0.88 -12.07 -0.69
C SER A 19 -2.33 -12.48 -0.92
N LEU A 20 -3.26 -11.57 -0.67
CA LEU A 20 -4.62 -11.74 -1.16
C LEU A 20 -4.70 -11.13 -2.56
N LYS A 21 -5.07 -11.93 -3.55
CA LYS A 21 -5.20 -11.49 -4.94
C LYS A 21 -6.67 -11.51 -5.32
N VAL A 22 -7.16 -10.39 -5.86
CA VAL A 22 -8.54 -10.28 -6.35
C VAL A 22 -8.53 -9.76 -7.78
N HIS A 23 -9.32 -10.43 -8.61
CA HIS A 23 -9.48 -10.12 -10.03
C HIS A 23 -10.65 -9.16 -10.23
N LEU A 24 -10.45 -8.15 -11.08
CA LEU A 24 -11.53 -7.31 -11.60
C LEU A 24 -12.44 -8.18 -12.48
N LYS A 25 -13.62 -8.56 -11.97
CA LYS A 25 -14.54 -9.52 -12.62
C LYS A 25 -15.37 -8.92 -13.76
N ASN A 26 -15.56 -7.59 -13.78
CA ASN A 26 -16.39 -6.90 -14.76
C ASN A 26 -15.68 -5.65 -15.29
N LYS A 27 -15.78 -5.41 -16.61
CA LYS A 27 -15.20 -4.23 -17.28
C LYS A 27 -15.74 -2.89 -16.75
N SER A 28 -16.88 -2.89 -16.05
CA SER A 28 -17.51 -1.71 -15.45
C SER A 28 -17.11 -1.47 -14.00
N ASN A 29 -16.49 -2.43 -13.31
CA ASN A 29 -16.17 -2.31 -11.90
C ASN A 29 -14.80 -1.65 -11.72
N SER A 30 -14.75 -0.59 -10.91
CA SER A 30 -13.50 0.03 -10.50
C SER A 30 -12.73 -0.83 -9.50
N ILE A 31 -11.49 -0.42 -9.21
CA ILE A 31 -10.69 -0.95 -8.09
C ILE A 31 -11.47 -0.81 -6.77
N TYR A 32 -12.14 0.32 -6.55
CA TYR A 32 -12.92 0.55 -5.33
C TYR A 32 -14.15 -0.33 -5.25
N ASP A 33 -14.89 -0.51 -6.36
CA ASP A 33 -16.05 -1.40 -6.38
C ASP A 33 -15.65 -2.85 -6.07
N THR A 34 -14.48 -3.26 -6.55
CA THR A 34 -13.93 -4.60 -6.31
C THR A 34 -13.52 -4.78 -4.85
N LEU A 35 -12.92 -3.75 -4.23
CA LEU A 35 -12.58 -3.76 -2.82
C LEU A 35 -13.83 -3.76 -1.93
N ASP A 36 -14.83 -2.93 -2.25
CA ASP A 36 -16.08 -2.82 -1.50
C ASP A 36 -16.90 -4.12 -1.57
N GLN A 37 -17.02 -4.73 -2.75
CA GLN A 37 -17.65 -6.04 -2.93
C GLN A 37 -16.95 -7.12 -2.09
N TYR A 38 -15.63 -7.03 -1.98
CA TYR A 38 -14.82 -7.96 -1.21
C TYR A 38 -14.99 -7.75 0.31
N GLU A 39 -14.97 -6.50 0.78
CA GLU A 39 -15.17 -6.13 2.18
C GLU A 39 -16.60 -6.47 2.65
N LYS A 40 -17.61 -6.33 1.78
CA LYS A 40 -19.03 -6.63 2.09
C LYS A 40 -19.41 -8.11 2.06
N GLY A 41 -18.44 -9.02 1.91
CA GLY A 41 -18.68 -10.44 2.12
C GLY A 41 -19.50 -11.14 1.02
N LEU A 42 -19.51 -10.61 -0.21
CA LEU A 42 -20.05 -11.33 -1.37
C LEU A 42 -19.11 -12.48 -1.79
N GLY A 43 -19.08 -13.52 -0.95
CA GLY A 43 -18.81 -14.91 -1.32
C GLY A 43 -17.43 -15.25 -1.85
N LEU A 44 -16.34 -14.99 -1.11
CA LEU A 44 -15.04 -15.54 -1.48
C LEU A 44 -14.43 -16.41 -0.38
N LYS A 45 -14.45 -17.74 -0.64
CA LYS A 45 -13.45 -18.66 -0.12
C LYS A 45 -12.09 -18.13 -0.54
N ILE A 46 -11.36 -17.50 0.38
CA ILE A 46 -9.99 -17.03 0.12
C ILE A 46 -9.15 -18.21 -0.29
N LYS A 47 -8.82 -18.30 -1.59
CA LYS A 47 -7.93 -19.34 -2.10
C LYS A 47 -6.51 -18.94 -1.72
N LYS A 48 -6.09 -19.42 -0.54
CA LYS A 48 -4.73 -19.29 -0.04
C LYS A 48 -3.76 -19.80 -1.11
N THR A 49 -2.97 -18.89 -1.66
CA THR A 49 -1.97 -19.26 -2.66
C THR A 49 -0.59 -19.03 -2.06
N ILE A 50 0.07 -20.12 -1.65
CA ILE A 50 1.48 -20.06 -1.27
C ILE A 50 2.27 -20.18 -2.58
N LYS A 51 3.02 -19.15 -2.93
CA LYS A 51 3.93 -19.19 -4.09
C LYS A 51 5.36 -18.95 -3.64
N GLU A 52 6.28 -19.62 -4.31
CA GLU A 52 7.69 -19.31 -4.26
C GLU A 52 7.94 -17.95 -4.93
N VAL A 53 8.83 -17.19 -4.31
CA VAL A 53 9.15 -15.82 -4.70
C VAL A 53 10.49 -15.84 -5.42
N LYS A 54 10.46 -15.68 -6.73
CA LYS A 54 11.69 -15.64 -7.55
C LYS A 54 12.37 -14.28 -7.54
N LYS A 55 11.63 -13.20 -7.30
CA LYS A 55 12.13 -11.82 -7.29
C LYS A 55 11.53 -11.05 -6.13
N LEU A 56 12.40 -10.60 -5.22
CA LEU A 56 12.00 -9.73 -4.13
C LEU A 56 11.64 -8.34 -4.67
N VAL A 57 10.60 -7.75 -4.09
CA VAL A 57 10.15 -6.38 -4.39
C VAL A 57 10.51 -5.52 -3.18
N LEU A 58 11.32 -4.49 -3.41
CA LEU A 58 11.71 -3.54 -2.37
C LEU A 58 10.54 -2.60 -2.08
N LEU A 59 10.20 -2.45 -0.80
CA LEU A 59 9.15 -1.53 -0.37
C LEU A 59 9.42 -0.10 -0.84
N ARG A 60 10.71 0.30 -0.82
CA ARG A 60 11.15 1.64 -1.23
C ARG A 60 10.89 1.95 -2.70
N GLU A 61 10.82 0.94 -3.57
CA GLU A 61 10.62 1.10 -5.02
C GLU A 61 9.15 1.21 -5.41
N ILE A 62 8.23 0.90 -4.49
CA ILE A 62 6.79 0.99 -4.76
C ILE A 62 6.43 2.45 -5.05
N ILE A 63 5.77 2.69 -6.18
CA ILE A 63 5.27 3.99 -6.57
C ILE A 63 4.17 4.40 -5.58
N ASN A 64 4.30 5.57 -4.95
CA ASN A 64 3.26 6.10 -4.09
C ASN A 64 2.33 7.02 -4.91
N LEU A 65 1.15 7.34 -4.38
CA LEU A 65 0.23 8.30 -4.98
C LEU A 65 -0.10 9.48 -4.03
N HIS A 66 0.79 9.75 -3.06
CA HIS A 66 0.66 10.82 -2.06
C HIS A 66 1.99 11.48 -1.76
N ASN A 67 2.00 12.81 -1.68
CA ASN A 67 3.10 13.54 -1.08
C ASN A 67 3.01 13.49 0.46
N ILE A 68 4.07 13.95 1.13
CA ILE A 68 4.14 14.03 2.59
C ILE A 68 2.98 14.84 3.22
N ASN A 69 2.49 15.87 2.54
CA ASN A 69 1.35 16.68 3.00
C ASN A 69 0.02 15.89 3.04
N GLY A 70 -0.05 14.74 2.38
CA GLY A 70 -1.16 13.78 2.47
C GLY A 70 -1.06 12.85 3.69
N ILE A 71 0.04 12.90 4.44
CA ILE A 71 0.31 12.04 5.61
C ILE A 71 0.18 12.86 6.90
N LYS A 72 -1.03 12.93 7.48
CA LYS A 72 -1.27 13.77 8.68
C LYS A 72 -1.15 13.04 10.02
N ARG A 73 -1.49 11.75 10.09
CA ARG A 73 -1.61 11.01 11.37
C ARG A 73 -0.33 10.29 11.76
N MET A 74 0.67 11.09 12.12
CA MET A 74 1.97 10.56 12.59
C MET A 74 1.85 9.77 13.91
N ASP A 75 0.89 10.12 14.77
CA ASP A 75 0.48 9.37 15.95
C ASP A 75 0.01 7.95 15.61
N GLN A 76 -0.78 7.81 14.55
CA GLN A 76 -1.26 6.53 14.06
C GLN A 76 -0.10 5.67 13.55
N ILE A 77 0.84 6.26 12.80
CA ILE A 77 2.06 5.57 12.36
C ILE A 77 2.87 5.08 13.56
N ARG A 78 3.09 5.92 14.58
CA ARG A 78 3.79 5.51 15.81
C ARG A 78 3.12 4.33 16.50
N THR A 79 1.79 4.36 16.58
CA THR A 79 0.99 3.29 17.20
C THR A 79 1.12 1.99 16.41
N MET A 80 0.99 2.06 15.09
CA MET A 80 1.18 0.91 14.19
C MET A 80 2.60 0.35 14.29
N VAL A 81 3.63 1.19 14.36
CA VAL A 81 5.03 0.75 14.55
C VAL A 81 5.21 -0.03 15.85
N LYS A 82 4.62 0.45 16.97
CA LYS A 82 4.68 -0.29 18.26
C LYS A 82 4.01 -1.65 18.13
N GLN A 83 2.85 -1.72 17.49
CA GLN A 83 2.14 -2.98 17.24
C GLN A 83 3.01 -3.95 16.42
N ILE A 84 3.57 -3.50 15.30
CA ILE A 84 4.45 -4.30 14.43
C ILE A 84 5.67 -4.84 15.19
N LYS A 85 6.32 -3.99 16.00
CA LYS A 85 7.48 -4.42 16.80
C LYS A 85 7.12 -5.43 17.89
N SER A 86 5.88 -5.41 18.39
CA SER A 86 5.36 -6.44 19.32
C SER A 86 4.88 -7.72 18.62
N GLY A 87 5.09 -7.85 17.30
CA GLY A 87 4.69 -9.02 16.51
C GLY A 87 3.23 -9.00 16.04
N LYS A 88 2.50 -7.90 16.23
CA LYS A 88 1.13 -7.72 15.71
C LYS A 88 1.16 -7.18 14.29
N GLU A 89 0.15 -7.53 13.51
CA GLU A 89 0.04 -7.15 12.10
C GLU A 89 -1.07 -6.13 11.93
N ILE A 90 -0.86 -5.19 11.01
CA ILE A 90 -1.77 -4.06 10.77
C ILE A 90 -2.80 -4.44 9.71
N LEU A 91 -3.99 -4.79 10.17
CA LEU A 91 -5.12 -5.26 9.36
C LEU A 91 -6.33 -4.33 9.49
N SER A 92 -7.27 -4.45 8.57
CA SER A 92 -8.57 -3.79 8.64
C SER A 92 -9.47 -4.46 9.69
N PRO A 93 -10.60 -3.85 10.08
CA PRO A 93 -11.56 -4.48 11.00
C PRO A 93 -12.05 -5.87 10.54
N CYS A 94 -12.05 -6.13 9.23
CA CYS A 94 -12.41 -7.41 8.63
C CYS A 94 -11.21 -8.35 8.47
N GLU A 95 -10.12 -8.12 9.21
CA GLU A 95 -8.86 -8.88 9.14
C GLU A 95 -8.20 -8.88 7.74
N LEU A 96 -8.49 -7.89 6.90
CA LEU A 96 -7.86 -7.77 5.58
C LEU A 96 -6.58 -6.96 5.66
N PRO A 97 -5.58 -7.24 4.81
CA PRO A 97 -4.42 -6.37 4.69
C PRO A 97 -4.81 -4.93 4.34
N ASN A 98 -4.33 -3.96 5.12
CA ASN A 98 -4.58 -2.54 4.86
C ASN A 98 -3.76 -1.99 3.67
N ILE A 99 -2.71 -2.69 3.26
CA ILE A 99 -1.86 -2.31 2.13
C ILE A 99 -2.52 -2.85 0.86
N LYS A 100 -2.98 -1.95 -0.02
CA LYS A 100 -3.63 -2.30 -1.29
C LYS A 100 -2.73 -1.85 -2.44
N LEU A 101 -2.34 -2.80 -3.28
CA LEU A 101 -1.38 -2.62 -4.36
C LEU A 101 -2.00 -2.99 -5.69
N VAL A 102 -1.54 -2.31 -6.73
CA VAL A 102 -1.80 -2.67 -8.11
C VAL A 102 -0.48 -2.78 -8.87
N LYS A 103 -0.49 -3.52 -9.98
CA LYS A 103 0.67 -3.72 -10.84
C LYS A 103 0.41 -3.12 -12.22
N THR A 104 1.31 -2.34 -12.77
CA THR A 104 1.17 -1.80 -14.14
C THR A 104 1.52 -2.86 -15.19
N LYS A 105 1.16 -2.60 -16.45
CA LYS A 105 1.60 -3.42 -17.60
C LYS A 105 3.13 -3.53 -17.72
N TYR A 106 3.87 -2.57 -17.17
CA TYR A 106 5.35 -2.55 -17.12
C TYR A 106 5.93 -3.23 -15.89
N SER A 107 5.09 -3.95 -15.13
CA SER A 107 5.48 -4.62 -13.88
C SER A 107 5.93 -3.72 -12.74
N GLU A 108 5.54 -2.45 -12.75
CA GLU A 108 5.74 -1.55 -11.62
C GLU A 108 4.64 -1.73 -10.58
N TRP A 109 4.99 -1.61 -9.30
CA TRP A 109 4.04 -1.67 -8.20
C TRP A 109 3.61 -0.27 -7.78
N ILE A 110 2.31 -0.07 -7.63
CA ILE A 110 1.73 1.18 -7.15
C ILE A 110 0.98 0.91 -5.85
N LEU A 111 1.28 1.70 -4.82
CA LEU A 111 0.52 1.74 -3.58
C LEU A 111 -0.75 2.55 -3.80
N PHE A 112 -1.85 1.83 -3.89
CA PHE A 112 -3.17 2.41 -4.10
C PHE A 112 -3.78 2.88 -2.78
N ASP A 113 -3.60 2.13 -1.70
CA ASP A 113 -4.08 2.49 -0.36
C ASP A 113 -3.19 1.84 0.72
N GLY A 114 -3.24 2.36 1.95
CA GLY A 114 -2.48 1.83 3.08
C GLY A 114 -1.11 2.48 3.29
N HIS A 115 -0.94 3.73 2.89
CA HIS A 115 0.31 4.49 3.04
C HIS A 115 0.82 4.53 4.49
N HIS A 116 -0.06 4.79 5.47
CA HIS A 116 0.31 4.76 6.90
C HIS A 116 0.79 3.37 7.33
N SER A 117 0.13 2.30 6.89
CA SER A 117 0.52 0.93 7.20
C SER A 117 1.88 0.58 6.60
N LEU A 118 2.09 0.86 5.30
CA LEU A 118 3.36 0.56 4.63
C LEU A 118 4.53 1.31 5.24
N LEU A 119 4.36 2.62 5.50
CA LEU A 119 5.35 3.43 6.22
C LEU A 119 5.67 2.85 7.59
N SER A 120 4.65 2.37 8.32
CA SER A 120 4.85 1.77 9.64
C SER A 120 5.70 0.49 9.57
N TYR A 121 5.48 -0.37 8.58
CA TYR A 121 6.34 -1.54 8.37
C TYR A 121 7.77 -1.15 7.98
N MET A 122 7.95 -0.15 7.11
CA MET A 122 9.27 0.35 6.75
C MET A 122 10.01 0.92 7.97
N ILE A 123 9.33 1.71 8.81
CA ILE A 123 9.89 2.24 10.08
C ILE A 123 10.22 1.10 11.06
N ALA A 124 9.42 0.03 11.07
CA ALA A 124 9.68 -1.17 11.86
C ALA A 124 10.80 -2.06 11.30
N GLY A 125 11.43 -1.68 10.18
CA GLY A 125 12.59 -2.36 9.61
C GLY A 125 12.27 -3.40 8.52
N ARG A 126 11.03 -3.45 8.00
CA ARG A 126 10.71 -4.27 6.83
C ARG A 126 11.26 -3.62 5.57
N THR A 127 11.86 -4.43 4.71
CA THR A 127 12.56 -3.98 3.49
C THR A 127 11.82 -4.43 2.22
N TYR A 128 11.17 -5.60 2.28
CA TYR A 128 10.54 -6.22 1.13
C TYR A 128 9.02 -6.31 1.30
N LEU A 129 8.30 -6.19 0.18
CA LEU A 129 6.84 -6.39 0.12
C LEU A 129 6.42 -7.77 0.66
N HIS A 130 7.34 -8.71 0.56
CA HIS A 130 7.18 -10.10 0.97
C HIS A 130 7.14 -10.28 2.47
N GLU A 131 7.53 -9.25 3.24
CA GLU A 131 7.56 -9.25 4.70
C GLU A 131 6.32 -8.57 5.32
N VAL A 132 5.37 -8.12 4.49
CA VAL A 132 4.18 -7.37 4.94
C VAL A 132 2.90 -7.97 4.37
N PRO A 133 1.80 -8.03 5.16
CA PRO A 133 0.50 -8.42 4.65
C PRO A 133 0.02 -7.38 3.64
N HIS A 134 -0.37 -7.83 2.46
CA HIS A 134 -0.86 -6.94 1.40
C HIS A 134 -1.92 -7.59 0.51
N PHE A 135 -2.69 -6.72 -0.13
CA PHE A 135 -3.74 -7.04 -1.08
C PHE A 135 -3.31 -6.58 -2.48
N ILE A 136 -3.47 -7.44 -3.48
CA ILE A 136 -3.18 -7.14 -4.87
C ILE A 136 -4.49 -7.12 -5.65
N VAL A 137 -4.78 -5.99 -6.28
CA VAL A 137 -5.87 -5.85 -7.26
C VAL A 137 -5.27 -5.89 -8.66
N GLU A 138 -5.79 -6.75 -9.51
CA GLU A 138 -5.36 -6.87 -10.91
C GLU A 138 -6.52 -7.28 -11.82
N ASN A 139 -6.41 -7.03 -13.13
CA ASN A 139 -7.31 -7.58 -14.12
C ASN A 139 -6.88 -9.02 -14.53
N GLU A 140 -7.59 -9.60 -15.50
CA GLU A 140 -7.33 -10.95 -16.02
C GLU A 140 -5.91 -11.12 -16.60
N ASN A 141 -5.29 -10.03 -17.07
CA ASN A 141 -3.93 -10.02 -17.60
C ASN A 141 -2.85 -9.84 -16.52
N GLY A 142 -3.22 -9.85 -15.23
CA GLY A 142 -2.29 -9.76 -14.11
C GLY A 142 -1.68 -8.37 -13.88
N HIS A 143 -2.32 -7.33 -14.42
CA HIS A 143 -1.94 -5.93 -14.23
C HIS A 143 -3.18 -5.02 -14.26
N VAL A 144 -3.02 -3.72 -14.08
CA VAL A 144 -4.06 -2.71 -14.31
C VAL A 144 -3.61 -1.74 -15.40
N ASN A 145 -4.57 -1.15 -16.11
CA ASN A 145 -4.31 -0.14 -17.13
C ASN A 145 -4.30 1.28 -16.53
N ASP A 146 -3.85 2.28 -17.29
CA ASP A 146 -3.77 3.66 -16.81
C ASP A 146 -5.15 4.25 -16.46
N LYS A 147 -6.22 3.81 -17.14
CA LYS A 147 -7.59 4.26 -16.85
C LYS A 147 -8.06 3.79 -15.47
N GLU A 148 -7.70 2.56 -15.07
CA GLU A 148 -7.99 2.04 -13.73
C GLU A 148 -7.22 2.80 -12.66
N ILE A 149 -5.98 3.23 -12.95
CA ILE A 149 -5.18 4.07 -12.05
C ILE A 149 -5.80 5.46 -11.90
N LEU A 150 -6.30 6.06 -12.98
CA LEU A 150 -6.92 7.38 -12.98
C LEU A 150 -8.15 7.47 -12.04
N ILE A 151 -8.82 6.36 -11.75
CA ILE A 151 -9.91 6.31 -10.77
C ILE A 151 -9.46 6.80 -9.39
N PHE A 152 -8.19 6.60 -9.03
CA PHE A 152 -7.61 7.11 -7.78
C PHE A 152 -7.64 8.63 -7.66
N PHE A 153 -7.72 9.35 -8.78
CA PHE A 153 -7.79 10.81 -8.81
C PHE A 153 -9.24 11.31 -8.79
N GLY A 154 -10.24 10.41 -8.77
CA GLY A 154 -11.66 10.71 -8.72
C GLY A 154 -12.08 11.73 -9.77
N ILE A 155 -12.71 12.83 -9.33
CA ILE A 155 -13.17 13.90 -10.23
C ILE A 155 -12.03 14.56 -11.03
N HIS A 156 -10.80 14.52 -10.51
CA HIS A 156 -9.63 15.15 -11.13
C HIS A 156 -9.07 14.32 -12.30
N SER A 157 -9.50 13.07 -12.44
CA SER A 157 -9.16 12.24 -13.61
C SER A 157 -9.54 12.90 -14.94
N LYS A 158 -10.60 13.73 -14.96
CA LYS A 158 -11.09 14.41 -16.18
C LYS A 158 -10.10 15.41 -16.78
N ILE A 159 -9.19 15.94 -15.96
CA ILE A 159 -8.16 16.90 -16.39
C ILE A 159 -6.78 16.25 -16.55
N LEU A 160 -6.68 14.95 -16.28
CA LEU A 160 -5.47 14.15 -16.50
C LEU A 160 -5.66 13.33 -17.79
N ASN A 161 -4.69 13.38 -18.69
CA ASN A 161 -4.66 12.46 -19.84
C ASN A 161 -4.01 11.12 -19.47
N ASP A 162 -4.13 10.14 -20.38
CA ASP A 162 -3.44 8.85 -20.27
C ASP A 162 -1.93 9.10 -20.24
N SER A 163 -1.30 8.94 -19.05
CA SER A 163 0.12 9.13 -18.69
C SER A 163 0.47 10.35 -17.82
N ASP A 164 -0.35 11.40 -17.77
CA ASP A 164 -0.07 12.56 -16.90
C ASP A 164 -0.17 12.22 -15.41
N TRP A 165 -0.91 11.17 -15.04
CA TRP A 165 -1.09 10.76 -13.64
C TRP A 165 0.25 10.54 -12.90
N ARG A 166 1.33 10.20 -13.60
CA ARG A 166 2.67 10.04 -13.02
C ARG A 166 3.29 11.35 -12.53
N LYS A 167 2.86 12.50 -13.06
CA LYS A 167 3.33 13.83 -12.66
C LYS A 167 2.57 14.37 -11.46
N TYR A 168 1.48 13.70 -11.07
CA TYR A 168 0.59 14.16 -10.01
C TYR A 168 0.42 13.12 -8.91
N VAL A 169 -0.06 13.61 -7.77
CA VAL A 169 -0.55 12.86 -6.63
C VAL A 169 -1.84 13.51 -6.15
N ILE A 170 -2.63 12.79 -5.37
CA ILE A 170 -3.86 13.34 -4.77
C ILE A 170 -3.64 13.57 -3.28
N ASN A 171 -4.13 14.68 -2.73
CA ASN A 171 -4.25 14.89 -1.30
C ASN A 171 -5.73 14.99 -0.96
N TRP A 172 -6.36 13.85 -0.66
CA TRP A 172 -7.78 13.77 -0.32
C TRP A 172 -8.17 14.62 0.90
N GLN A 173 -7.20 15.09 1.68
CA GLN A 173 -7.42 15.91 2.87
C GLN A 173 -7.30 17.42 2.61
N ALA A 174 -6.97 17.83 1.38
CA ALA A 174 -7.03 19.22 0.97
C ALA A 174 -8.46 19.59 0.52
N PRO A 175 -8.82 20.90 0.53
CA PRO A 175 -10.02 21.38 -0.16
C PRO A 175 -10.00 20.91 -1.62
N LYS A 176 -11.20 20.70 -2.19
CA LYS A 176 -11.39 20.08 -3.52
C LYS A 176 -10.45 20.64 -4.59
N GLU A 177 -10.29 21.96 -4.63
CA GLU A 177 -9.47 22.72 -5.58
C GLU A 177 -7.97 22.48 -5.40
N GLY A 178 -7.54 22.09 -4.20
CA GLY A 178 -6.16 21.82 -3.83
C GLY A 178 -5.82 20.33 -3.68
N GLN A 179 -6.73 19.42 -4.02
CA GLN A 179 -6.48 17.99 -3.88
C GLN A 179 -5.45 17.48 -4.90
N LEU A 180 -5.51 17.93 -6.16
CA LEU A 180 -4.56 17.51 -7.18
C LEU A 180 -3.24 18.29 -7.00
N CYS A 181 -2.16 17.59 -6.69
CA CYS A 181 -0.86 18.17 -6.42
C CYS A 181 0.18 17.65 -7.42
N LYS A 182 1.20 18.47 -7.75
CA LYS A 182 2.39 17.96 -8.44
C LYS A 182 3.08 16.94 -7.54
N ARG A 183 3.57 15.86 -8.15
CA ARG A 183 4.30 14.81 -7.44
C ARG A 183 5.67 15.32 -7.03
N GLU A 184 5.95 15.21 -5.73
CA GLU A 184 7.26 15.54 -5.16
C GLU A 184 8.02 14.27 -4.80
N GLN A 185 7.36 13.33 -4.12
CA GLN A 185 7.94 12.04 -3.76
C GLN A 185 7.50 10.97 -4.76
N LYS A 186 8.44 10.39 -5.49
CA LYS A 186 8.16 9.47 -6.61
C LYS A 186 7.76 8.07 -6.16
N ASN A 187 8.33 7.61 -5.05
CA ASN A 187 8.17 6.27 -4.51
C ASN A 187 8.10 6.31 -2.98
N MET A 188 7.81 5.15 -2.38
CA MET A 188 7.72 5.02 -0.93
C MET A 188 9.04 5.28 -0.21
N GLY A 189 10.19 5.08 -0.88
CA GLY A 189 11.50 5.41 -0.32
C GLY A 189 11.68 6.92 -0.11
N GLU A 190 11.34 7.73 -1.10
CA GLU A 190 11.38 9.20 -1.01
C GLU A 190 10.38 9.73 0.02
N LEU A 191 9.17 9.16 0.06
CA LEU A 191 8.15 9.50 1.07
C LEU A 191 8.62 9.12 2.48
N PHE A 192 9.17 7.92 2.65
CA PHE A 192 9.73 7.46 3.91
C PHE A 192 10.89 8.34 4.40
N ASN A 193 11.81 8.72 3.51
CA ASN A 193 12.90 9.63 3.85
C ASN A 193 12.37 10.98 4.33
N SER A 194 11.37 11.53 3.63
CA SER A 194 10.75 12.81 3.97
C SER A 194 10.13 12.77 5.37
N ILE A 195 9.50 11.65 5.74
CA ILE A 195 8.88 11.46 7.06
C ILE A 195 9.91 11.14 8.15
N SER A 196 10.98 10.42 7.83
CA SER A 196 12.01 10.01 8.79
C SER A 196 12.72 11.20 9.41
N VAL A 197 12.87 12.30 8.66
CA VAL A 197 13.37 13.58 9.19
C VAL A 197 12.46 14.10 10.31
N PHE A 198 11.14 14.04 10.13
CA PHE A 198 10.17 14.43 11.17
C PHE A 198 10.10 13.44 12.34
N TYR A 199 10.20 12.14 12.05
CA TYR A 199 10.15 11.10 13.08
C TYR A 199 11.36 11.17 14.01
N ASN A 200 12.56 11.36 13.47
CA ASN A 200 13.80 11.43 14.24
C ASN A 200 13.95 12.74 15.02
N LYS A 201 13.52 13.89 14.45
CA LYS A 201 13.50 15.17 15.19
C LYS A 201 12.63 15.11 16.45
N ASN A 202 11.55 14.33 16.42
CA ASN A 202 10.62 14.19 17.56
C ASN A 202 10.96 13.02 18.49
N LYS A 203 11.95 12.19 18.16
CA LYS A 203 12.41 11.10 19.03
C LYS A 203 13.16 11.62 20.27
N ASN A 204 13.71 12.83 20.17
CA ASN A 204 14.33 13.54 21.29
C ASN A 204 13.33 14.18 22.27
N TYR A 205 12.02 14.08 22.04
CA TYR A 205 11.00 14.70 22.88
C TYR A 205 10.14 13.71 23.68
N ASN A 206 10.43 12.42 23.66
CA ASN A 206 9.77 11.44 24.54
C ASN A 206 10.70 10.26 24.86
N VAL A 207 11.80 10.56 25.58
CA VAL A 207 12.44 9.58 26.46
C VAL A 207 11.99 9.92 27.87
N VAL A 208 10.85 9.35 28.26
CA VAL A 208 10.66 8.91 29.63
C VAL A 208 10.20 7.46 29.48
N ASP A 209 11.15 6.56 29.70
CA ASP A 209 10.89 5.16 29.97
C ASP A 209 9.98 5.07 31.19
N ILE A 210 8.81 4.43 31.02
CA ILE A 210 8.07 3.74 32.08
C ILE A 210 7.51 2.46 31.46
#